data_AF-A0A1G0YFU8-F1
#
_entry.id   AF-A0A1G0YFU8-F1
#
_cell.length_a   1.000
_cell.length_b   1.000
_cell.length_c   1.000
_cell.angle_alpha   90.00
_cell.angle_beta   90.00
_cell.angle_gamma   90.00
#
_symmetry.space_group_name_H-M   'P 1'
#
loop_
_entity.id
_entity.type
_entity.pdbx_description
1 polymer ?
#
loop_
_entity_poly.entity_id
_entity_poly.type
_entity_poly.pdbx_seq_one_letter_code
_entity_poly.pdbx_strand_id
1 'polypeptide(L)'
;MLIKIPGEKLSGDPIVFPVDASNLDIILKELDRIATENNLKPEKKTTTEVKSDWVQTYSGENFLMHVFYLKNTDTVLVRFTDTLTKSERNPASKKLEDEIKKKFSEMLGKKFVE
;
A
#
# COMPACT_ATOMS: atom_id res chain seq x y z
N MET A 1 10.03 -6.50 -10.65
CA MET A 1 8.70 -7.13 -10.82
C MET A 1 7.69 -5.99 -10.96
N LEU A 2 7.09 -5.78 -12.14
CA LEU A 2 6.11 -4.71 -12.37
C LEU A 2 4.72 -5.28 -12.11
N ILE A 3 4.16 -5.03 -10.93
CA ILE A 3 2.77 -5.36 -10.62
C ILE A 3 1.89 -4.41 -11.45
N LYS A 4 1.23 -4.95 -12.48
CA LYS A 4 0.26 -4.20 -13.30
C LYS A 4 -1.13 -4.39 -12.68
N ILE A 5 -1.76 -3.31 -12.24
CA ILE A 5 -3.17 -3.29 -11.87
C ILE A 5 -3.97 -2.91 -13.13
N PRO A 6 -4.79 -3.80 -13.71
CA PRO A 6 -5.47 -3.55 -14.98
C PRO A 6 -6.54 -2.46 -14.82
N GLY A 7 -6.50 -1.44 -15.68
CA GLY A 7 -7.53 -0.38 -15.74
C GLY A 7 -7.25 0.85 -14.87
N GLU A 8 -6.18 0.84 -14.08
CA GLU A 8 -5.88 1.87 -13.09
C GLU A 8 -4.58 2.62 -13.42
N LYS A 9 -4.63 3.96 -13.43
CA LYS A 9 -3.42 4.79 -13.53
C LYS A 9 -2.76 4.83 -12.16
N LEU A 10 -1.74 3.99 -11.99
CA LEU A 10 -0.91 3.99 -10.79
C LEU A 10 -0.30 5.38 -10.59
N SER A 11 -0.36 5.87 -9.36
CA SER A 11 0.12 7.18 -8.97
C SER A 11 1.31 7.07 -8.04
N GLY A 12 2.41 7.72 -8.43
CA GLY A 12 3.66 7.70 -7.66
C GLY A 12 4.41 6.36 -7.68
N ASP A 13 5.53 6.34 -6.98
CA ASP A 13 6.34 5.15 -6.79
C ASP A 13 5.73 4.23 -5.73
N PRO A 14 5.84 2.90 -5.89
CA PRO A 14 5.43 1.97 -4.85
C PRO A 14 6.29 2.19 -3.60
N ILE A 15 5.67 2.16 -2.43
CA ILE A 15 6.42 2.04 -1.18
C ILE A 15 6.72 0.56 -0.96
N VAL A 16 7.98 0.23 -0.69
CA VAL A 16 8.45 -1.14 -0.55
C VAL A 16 9.12 -1.30 0.80
N PHE A 17 8.66 -2.27 1.59
CA PHE A 17 9.15 -2.55 2.93
C PHE A 17 9.64 -4.01 2.98
N PRO A 18 10.91 -4.27 3.31
CA PRO A 18 11.32 -5.61 3.68
C PRO A 18 10.67 -5.95 5.02
N VAL A 19 9.96 -7.07 5.08
CA VAL A 19 9.28 -7.52 6.30
C VAL A 19 9.55 -8.99 6.54
N ASP A 20 9.99 -9.36 7.74
CA ASP A 20 10.02 -10.77 8.12
C ASP A 20 8.60 -11.33 8.20
N ALA A 21 8.40 -12.57 7.77
CA ALA A 21 7.09 -13.23 7.82
C ALA A 21 6.44 -13.21 9.23
N SER A 22 7.26 -13.20 10.30
CA SER A 22 6.80 -13.09 11.69
C SER A 22 6.20 -11.71 12.03
N ASN A 23 6.61 -10.65 11.32
CA ASN A 23 6.14 -9.29 11.53
C ASN A 23 4.99 -8.91 10.58
N LEU A 24 4.67 -9.74 9.59
CA LEU A 24 3.64 -9.46 8.59
C LEU A 24 2.29 -9.07 9.22
N ASP A 25 1.83 -9.82 10.22
CA ASP A 25 0.57 -9.53 10.92
C ASP A 25 0.57 -8.14 11.56
N ILE A 26 1.69 -7.73 12.16
CA ILE A 26 1.86 -6.42 12.78
C ILE A 26 1.82 -5.32 11.72
N ILE A 27 2.54 -5.52 10.61
CA ILE A 27 2.60 -4.59 9.48
C ILE A 27 1.21 -4.39 8.86
N LEU A 28 0.47 -5.48 8.64
CA LEU A 28 -0.87 -5.43 8.07
C LEU A 28 -1.86 -4.73 9.02
N LYS A 29 -1.79 -5.01 10.32
CA LYS A 29 -2.61 -4.30 11.33
C LYS A 29 -2.30 -2.81 11.39
N GLU A 30 -1.03 -2.43 11.27
CA GLU A 30 -0.66 -1.01 11.29
C GLU A 30 -1.10 -0.31 10.01
N LEU A 31 -1.01 -0.97 8.84
CA LEU A 31 -1.58 -0.44 7.59
C LEU A 31 -3.10 -0.26 7.67
N ASP A 32 -3.82 -1.23 8.26
CA ASP A 32 -5.26 -1.15 8.48
C ASP A 32 -5.63 0.00 9.43
N ARG A 33 -4.85 0.18 10.49
CA ARG A 33 -5.00 1.29 11.42
C ARG A 33 -4.77 2.64 10.72
N ILE A 34 -3.67 2.82 9.99
CA ILE A 34 -3.36 4.04 9.24
C ILE A 34 -4.46 4.34 8.23
N ALA A 35 -4.92 3.32 7.49
CA ALA A 35 -6.02 3.46 6.55
C ALA A 35 -7.30 3.95 7.25
N THR A 36 -7.66 3.36 8.37
CA THR A 36 -8.83 3.72 9.18
C THR A 36 -8.71 5.15 9.75
N GLU A 37 -7.56 5.53 10.30
CA GLU A 37 -7.28 6.89 10.80
C GLU A 37 -7.39 7.96 9.70
N ASN A 38 -7.15 7.58 8.44
CA ASN A 38 -7.29 8.44 7.28
C ASN A 38 -8.65 8.33 6.57
N ASN A 39 -9.65 7.69 7.19
CA ASN A 39 -11.00 7.49 6.64
C ASN A 39 -11.06 6.63 5.37
N LEU A 40 -10.06 5.78 5.12
CA LEU A 40 -10.14 4.80 4.06
C LEU A 40 -10.96 3.61 4.54
N LYS A 41 -11.76 3.05 3.63
CA LYS A 41 -12.59 1.88 3.91
C LYS A 41 -11.94 0.64 3.30
N PRO A 42 -11.74 -0.44 4.06
CA PRO A 42 -11.27 -1.69 3.48
C PRO A 42 -12.32 -2.21 2.50
N GLU A 43 -11.92 -2.44 1.25
CA GLU A 43 -12.79 -3.07 0.27
C GLU A 43 -12.77 -4.59 0.47
N LYS A 44 -13.95 -5.18 0.72
CA LYS A 44 -14.11 -6.64 0.79
C LYS A 44 -14.22 -7.21 -0.63
N LYS A 45 -13.17 -7.90 -1.09
CA LYS A 45 -13.20 -9.11 -1.95
C LYS A 45 -11.79 -9.46 -2.42
N THR A 46 -11.22 -10.59 -1.98
CA THR A 46 -11.26 -11.95 -2.56
C THR A 46 -10.19 -12.19 -3.61
N THR A 47 -9.21 -13.00 -3.20
CA THR A 47 -8.13 -13.63 -3.96
C THR A 47 -8.53 -14.08 -5.37
N THR A 48 -7.76 -13.71 -6.39
CA THR A 48 -7.41 -14.65 -7.48
C THR A 48 -6.11 -14.20 -8.17
N GLU A 49 -5.13 -15.10 -8.14
CA GLU A 49 -3.90 -15.23 -8.95
C GLU A 49 -3.26 -13.98 -9.59
N VAL A 50 -1.99 -13.69 -9.24
CA VAL A 50 -0.78 -14.09 -10.02
C VAL A 50 0.47 -13.93 -9.13
N LYS A 51 0.99 -15.03 -8.54
CA LYS A 51 2.34 -15.14 -7.91
C LYS A 51 2.77 -14.02 -6.93
N SER A 52 1.81 -13.28 -6.38
CA SER A 52 1.95 -12.25 -5.35
C SER A 52 0.66 -12.35 -4.53
N ASP A 53 0.74 -12.59 -3.24
CA ASP A 53 -0.44 -12.62 -2.38
C ASP A 53 -0.89 -11.16 -2.20
N TRP A 54 -1.84 -10.73 -3.03
CA TRP A 54 -2.55 -9.47 -2.83
C TRP A 54 -3.32 -9.55 -1.52
N VAL A 55 -3.09 -8.59 -0.62
CA VAL A 55 -3.56 -8.71 0.77
C VAL A 55 -4.83 -7.90 0.98
N GLN A 56 -4.82 -6.62 0.61
CA GLN A 56 -5.93 -5.72 0.94
C GLN A 56 -5.92 -4.48 0.03
N THR A 57 -7.12 -4.01 -0.35
CA THR A 57 -7.30 -2.68 -0.94
C THR A 57 -8.18 -1.83 -0.04
N TYR A 58 -7.87 -0.55 0.03
CA TYR A 58 -8.60 0.44 0.79
C TYR A 58 -9.04 1.56 -0.15
N SER A 59 -10.32 1.91 -0.09
CA SER A 59 -10.90 3.00 -0.87
C SER A 59 -10.94 4.27 -0.04
N GLY A 60 -10.30 5.31 -0.54
CA GLY A 60 -10.47 6.70 -0.10
C GLY A 60 -11.49 7.44 -0.96
N GLU A 61 -11.70 8.73 -0.67
CA GLU A 61 -12.67 9.58 -1.36
C GLU A 61 -12.37 9.75 -2.86
N ASN A 62 -11.09 9.64 -3.26
CA ASN A 62 -10.62 9.94 -4.62
C ASN A 62 -9.29 9.22 -4.97
N PHE A 63 -8.97 8.16 -4.24
CA PHE A 63 -7.79 7.33 -4.48
C PHE A 63 -8.00 5.95 -3.83
N LEU A 64 -7.27 4.96 -4.33
CA LEU A 64 -7.19 3.62 -3.76
C LEU A 64 -5.78 3.37 -3.22
N MET A 65 -5.71 2.62 -2.13
CA MET A 65 -4.46 2.10 -1.57
C MET A 65 -4.48 0.58 -1.68
N HIS A 66 -3.51 0.03 -2.38
CA HIS A 66 -3.35 -1.40 -2.58
C HIS A 66 -2.14 -1.92 -1.80
N VAL A 67 -2.34 -2.96 -1.02
CA VAL A 67 -1.30 -3.62 -0.21
C VAL A 67 -1.05 -5.02 -0.75
N PHE A 68 0.21 -5.29 -1.09
CA PHE A 68 0.69 -6.54 -1.63
C PHE A 68 1.73 -7.15 -0.68
N TYR A 69 1.70 -8.46 -0.49
CA TYR A 69 2.77 -9.19 0.19
C TYR A 69 3.44 -10.15 -0.80
N LEU A 70 4.72 -9.89 -1.06
CA LEU A 70 5.56 -10.70 -1.90
C LEU A 70 6.25 -11.75 -1.04
N LYS A 71 5.60 -12.90 -0.85
CA LYS A 71 6.16 -14.07 -0.13
C LYS A 71 7.54 -14.50 -0.62
N ASN A 72 7.81 -14.35 -1.92
CA ASN A 72 9.10 -14.76 -2.49
C ASN A 72 10.29 -13.90 -2.03
N THR A 73 10.03 -12.66 -1.60
CA THR A 73 11.07 -11.71 -1.19
C THR A 73 10.84 -11.17 0.21
N ASP A 74 9.86 -11.73 0.95
CA ASP A 74 9.46 -11.26 2.27
C ASP A 74 9.32 -9.73 2.30
N THR A 75 8.48 -9.22 1.39
CA THR A 75 8.37 -7.77 1.15
C THR A 75 6.92 -7.36 1.08
N VAL A 76 6.54 -6.31 1.79
CA VAL A 76 5.25 -5.63 1.62
C VAL A 76 5.43 -4.48 0.65
N LEU A 77 4.51 -4.37 -0.30
CA LEU A 77 4.47 -3.31 -1.28
C LEU A 77 3.13 -2.58 -1.18
N VAL A 78 3.19 -1.26 -1.04
CA VAL A 78 2.02 -0.38 -0.99
C VAL A 78 2.01 0.48 -2.24
N ARG A 79 0.88 0.45 -2.96
CA ARG A 79 0.66 1.24 -4.18
C ARG A 79 -0.56 2.11 -3.99
N PHE A 80 -0.50 3.30 -4.58
CA PHE A 80 -1.63 4.19 -4.65
C PHE A 80 -2.10 4.33 -6.09
N THR A 81 -3.41 4.41 -6.25
CA THR A 81 -4.04 4.75 -7.53
C THR A 81 -4.92 5.96 -7.30
N ASP A 82 -4.69 7.04 -8.05
CA ASP A 82 -5.66 8.14 -8.07
C ASP A 82 -6.85 7.75 -8.96
N THR A 83 -8.05 7.81 -8.41
CA THR A 83 -9.28 7.52 -9.17
C THR A 83 -9.81 8.76 -9.90
N LEU A 84 -9.21 9.92 -9.65
CA LEU A 84 -9.50 11.16 -10.35
C LEU A 84 -8.97 11.13 -11.78
N THR A 85 -9.82 11.52 -12.73
CA THR A 85 -9.51 11.58 -14.16
C THR A 85 -8.60 12.77 -14.53
N LYS A 86 -8.24 13.63 -13.57
CA LYS A 86 -7.37 14.80 -13.78
C LYS A 86 -5.94 14.47 -13.33
N SER A 87 -4.97 14.83 -14.17
CA SER A 87 -3.53 14.51 -14.06
C SER A 87 -2.79 15.02 -12.81
N GLU A 88 -3.48 15.40 -11.74
CA GLU A 88 -2.86 15.85 -10.49
C GLU A 88 -2.97 14.77 -9.43
N ARG A 89 -1.83 14.40 -8.84
CA ARG A 89 -1.75 13.44 -7.74
C ARG A 89 -2.61 13.91 -6.58
N ASN A 90 -3.47 13.04 -6.03
CA ASN A 90 -4.34 13.45 -4.94
C ASN A 90 -3.48 13.81 -3.71
N PRO A 91 -3.63 15.02 -3.14
CA PRO A 91 -2.87 15.42 -1.95
C PRO A 91 -3.13 14.47 -0.77
N ALA A 92 -4.30 13.85 -0.69
CA ALA A 92 -4.61 12.84 0.33
C ALA A 92 -3.79 11.56 0.13
N SER A 93 -3.61 11.08 -1.11
CA SER A 93 -2.74 9.94 -1.41
C SER A 93 -1.30 10.24 -1.04
N LYS A 94 -0.79 11.44 -1.39
CA LYS A 94 0.58 11.84 -1.05
C LYS A 94 0.79 11.93 0.46
N LYS A 95 -0.17 12.50 1.20
CA LYS A 95 -0.11 12.58 2.67
C LYS A 95 -0.07 11.18 3.29
N LEU A 96 -0.91 10.26 2.80
CA LEU A 96 -0.94 8.89 3.31
C LEU A 96 0.36 8.15 3.01
N GLU A 97 0.93 8.33 1.82
CA GLU A 97 2.26 7.79 1.49
C GLU A 97 3.34 8.27 2.48
N ASP A 98 3.39 9.57 2.76
CA ASP A 98 4.35 10.16 3.71
C ASP A 98 4.16 9.60 5.13
N GLU A 99 2.91 9.43 5.57
CA GLU A 99 2.58 8.90 6.88
C GLU A 99 2.99 7.43 7.02
N ILE A 100 2.68 6.60 6.02
CA ILE A 100 3.13 5.20 5.97
C ILE A 100 4.66 5.16 5.97
N LYS A 101 5.33 5.93 5.10
CA LYS A 101 6.80 6.01 5.11
C LYS A 101 7.30 6.36 6.51
N LYS A 102 6.87 7.46 7.10
CA LYS A 102 7.31 7.86 8.44
C LYS A 102 7.12 6.75 9.48
N LYS A 103 5.92 6.18 9.55
CA LYS A 103 5.56 5.17 10.54
C LYS A 103 6.36 3.87 10.40
N PHE A 104 6.52 3.38 9.18
CA PHE A 104 7.29 2.18 8.92
C PHE A 104 8.80 2.42 9.03
N SER A 105 9.29 3.65 8.83
CA SER A 105 10.68 4.03 9.18
C SER A 105 10.95 3.77 10.65
N GLU A 106 10.03 4.27 11.48
CA GLU A 106 10.15 4.20 12.93
C GLU A 106 10.03 2.76 13.42
N MET A 107 9.11 1.97 12.85
CA MET A 107 8.93 0.56 13.23
C MET A 107 10.07 -0.36 12.74
N LEU A 108 10.54 -0.17 11.51
CA LEU A 108 11.54 -1.06 10.91
C LEU A 108 12.97 -0.63 11.24
N GLY A 109 13.17 0.57 11.79
CA GLY A 109 14.48 1.13 12.11
C GLY A 109 15.43 1.27 10.90
N LYS A 110 14.92 1.03 9.69
CA LYS A 110 15.68 1.09 8.43
C LYS A 110 15.40 2.42 7.74
N LYS A 111 16.47 3.15 7.41
CA LYS A 111 16.43 4.18 6.37
C LYS A 111 15.82 3.54 5.13
N PHE A 112 14.68 4.06 4.67
CA PHE A 112 14.12 3.71 3.37
C PHE A 112 15.21 3.81 2.32
N VAL A 113 15.36 2.75 1.52
CA VAL A 113 16.18 2.84 0.32
C VAL A 113 15.29 3.51 -0.72
N GLU A 114 15.50 4.82 -0.88
CA GLU A 114 14.99 5.61 -2.02
C GLU A 114 15.52 5.07 -3.35
#